data_AF-A0A1A8G116-F1
#
_entry.id   AF-A0A1A8G116-F1
#
_cell.length_a   1.000
_cell.length_b   1.000
_cell.length_c   1.000
_cell.angle_alpha   90.00
_cell.angle_beta   90.00
_cell.angle_gamma   90.00
#
_symmetry.space_group_name_H-M   'P 1'
#
loop_
_entity.id
_entity.type
_entity.pdbx_description
1 polymer ?
#
loop_
_entity_poly.entity_id
_entity_poly.type
_entity_poly.pdbx_seq_one_letter_code
_entity_poly.pdbx_strand_id
1 'polypeptide(L)'
;DNNINPIWNETFHFILDPNLPNVLELTLMDANYVVDETLGTASFEIAKLEVGQTKKHSCSVGKATKVHLEMTLEICTNQDLRFSLALCDKEKEFRQTRKERVMLGIKKLLDMEKPRFLPSSPEEVPVIAIAGSGGGFRAMVGFAGVMKALFESGVLDCATYVAGLSGSTWYMTTLYSHPDFPNRGPKDINSELMNRVSSNPLRLLMPQHVTNYIQALWTKKASGQPVTFTDIFGMLIGETLIPARMHIKLSGF
;
A
#
# COMPACT_ATOMS: atom_id res chain seq x y z
N ASP A 1 18.98 -29.48 -16.78
CA ASP A 1 20.00 -30.21 -16.03
C ASP A 1 19.45 -31.53 -15.54
N ASN A 2 20.06 -32.64 -15.96
CA ASN A 2 19.67 -33.97 -15.52
C ASN A 2 20.50 -34.32 -14.29
N ASN A 3 19.89 -34.34 -13.11
CA ASN A 3 20.59 -34.59 -11.87
C ASN A 3 19.85 -35.61 -10.99
N ILE A 4 20.49 -36.75 -10.72
CA ILE A 4 19.97 -37.83 -9.87
C ILE A 4 20.33 -37.64 -8.39
N ASN A 5 21.24 -36.71 -8.07
CA ASN A 5 21.63 -36.33 -6.70
C ASN A 5 21.57 -34.80 -6.54
N PRO A 6 20.39 -34.17 -6.73
CA PRO A 6 20.24 -32.73 -6.60
C PRO A 6 20.50 -32.23 -5.17
N ILE A 7 21.08 -31.04 -5.08
CA ILE A 7 21.28 -30.30 -3.83
C ILE A 7 20.62 -28.92 -4.04
N TRP A 8 19.45 -28.71 -3.46
CA TRP A 8 18.68 -27.46 -3.61
C TRP A 8 19.17 -26.34 -2.69
N ASN A 9 19.41 -26.65 -1.41
CA ASN A 9 19.72 -25.65 -0.37
C ASN A 9 18.70 -24.51 -0.33
N GLU A 10 17.42 -24.84 -0.48
CA GLU A 10 16.31 -23.90 -0.41
C GLU A 10 15.64 -23.94 0.97
N THR A 11 15.19 -22.78 1.44
CA THR A 11 14.50 -22.63 2.72
C THR A 11 13.06 -22.17 2.49
N PHE A 12 12.11 -22.84 3.14
CA PHE A 12 10.69 -22.53 3.07
C PHE A 12 10.17 -22.21 4.47
N HIS A 13 9.27 -21.23 4.56
CA HIS A 13 8.65 -20.81 5.82
C HIS A 13 7.13 -20.98 5.75
N PHE A 14 6.56 -21.49 6.83
CA PHE A 14 5.12 -21.71 6.96
C PHE A 14 4.65 -21.15 8.30
N ILE A 15 3.50 -20.48 8.30
CA ILE A 15 2.81 -20.06 9.54
C ILE A 15 1.72 -21.09 9.80
N LEU A 16 1.75 -21.69 11.00
CA LEU A 16 0.89 -22.83 11.36
C LEU A 16 -0.03 -22.46 12.53
N ASP A 17 -1.27 -22.93 12.49
CA ASP A 17 -2.18 -22.88 13.65
C ASP A 17 -1.94 -24.12 14.51
N PRO A 18 -1.48 -23.98 15.78
CA PRO A 18 -1.21 -25.13 16.65
C PRO A 18 -2.46 -25.94 17.01
N ASN A 19 -3.68 -25.42 16.77
CA ASN A 19 -4.93 -26.13 17.03
C ASN A 19 -5.34 -27.07 15.89
N LEU A 20 -4.62 -27.06 14.77
CA LEU A 20 -4.90 -27.90 13.61
C LEU A 20 -3.87 -29.04 13.49
N PRO A 21 -4.26 -30.20 12.92
CA PRO A 21 -3.32 -31.27 12.60
C PRO A 21 -2.45 -30.86 11.41
N ASN A 22 -1.32 -30.20 11.69
CA ASN A 22 -0.38 -29.77 10.66
C ASN A 22 0.48 -30.95 10.18
N VAL A 23 0.42 -31.23 8.87
CA VAL A 23 1.19 -32.28 8.21
C VAL A 23 1.94 -31.65 7.04
N LEU A 24 3.25 -31.82 6.98
CA LEU A 24 4.06 -31.49 5.83
C LEU A 24 3.98 -32.63 4.81
N GLU A 25 3.49 -32.33 3.62
CA GLU A 25 3.51 -33.24 2.48
C GLU A 25 4.66 -32.84 1.55
N LEU A 26 5.59 -33.76 1.32
CA LEU A 26 6.72 -33.61 0.42
C LEU A 26 6.45 -34.46 -0.81
N THR A 27 6.41 -33.84 -1.99
CA THR A 27 6.31 -34.56 -3.27
C THR A 27 7.57 -34.32 -4.09
N LEU A 28 8.24 -35.39 -4.53
CA LEU A 28 9.36 -35.31 -5.45
C LEU A 28 8.83 -35.45 -6.88
N MET A 29 9.20 -34.51 -7.74
CA MET A 29 8.74 -34.46 -9.13
C MET A 29 9.92 -34.47 -10.10
N ASP A 30 9.74 -35.11 -11.25
CA ASP A 30 10.62 -35.00 -12.41
C ASP A 30 10.03 -34.02 -13.43
N ALA A 31 10.81 -33.00 -13.80
CA ALA A 31 10.35 -31.91 -14.64
C ALA A 31 10.40 -32.32 -16.12
N ASN A 32 9.25 -32.25 -16.80
CA ASN A 32 9.09 -32.75 -18.17
C ASN A 32 8.55 -31.65 -19.10
N TYR A 33 8.74 -31.83 -20.41
CA TYR A 33 8.27 -30.85 -21.42
C TYR A 33 6.75 -30.70 -21.50
N VAL A 34 5.99 -31.70 -21.07
CA VAL A 34 4.52 -31.73 -21.23
C VAL A 34 3.82 -31.74 -19.87
N VAL A 35 4.14 -32.71 -19.01
CA VAL A 35 3.57 -32.82 -17.66
C VAL A 35 4.64 -33.39 -16.74
N ASP A 36 4.90 -32.68 -15.65
CA ASP A 36 5.82 -33.14 -14.61
C ASP A 36 5.34 -34.47 -14.00
N GLU A 37 6.26 -35.41 -13.79
CA GLU A 37 5.95 -36.73 -13.26
C GLU A 37 6.18 -36.79 -11.76
N THR A 38 5.20 -37.26 -10.99
CA THR A 38 5.36 -37.50 -9.55
C THR A 38 6.15 -38.79 -9.32
N LEU A 39 7.39 -38.65 -8.81
CA LEU A 39 8.25 -39.78 -8.44
C LEU A 39 7.82 -40.42 -7.11
N GLY A 40 7.18 -39.64 -6.24
CA GLY A 40 6.54 -40.12 -5.02
C GLY A 40 6.28 -39.02 -4.00
N THR A 41 5.60 -39.39 -2.93
CA THR A 41 5.20 -38.50 -1.85
C THR A 41 5.57 -39.08 -0.49
N ALA A 42 5.95 -38.21 0.43
CA ALA A 42 6.19 -38.52 1.83
C ALA A 42 5.46 -37.50 2.72
N SER A 43 5.06 -37.90 3.92
CA SER A 43 4.39 -37.02 4.86
C SER A 43 5.09 -37.01 6.22
N PHE A 44 5.03 -35.87 6.90
CA PHE A 44 5.60 -35.68 8.21
C PHE A 44 4.64 -34.88 9.10
N GLU A 45 4.21 -35.48 10.20
CA GLU A 45 3.38 -34.80 11.21
C GLU A 45 4.23 -33.78 12.00
N ILE A 46 3.85 -32.51 11.92
CA ILE A 46 4.60 -31.42 12.56
C ILE A 46 4.57 -31.52 14.09
N ALA A 47 3.55 -32.17 14.66
CA ALA A 47 3.45 -32.46 16.09
C ALA A 47 4.63 -33.30 16.65
N LYS A 48 5.43 -33.96 15.78
CA LYS A 48 6.64 -34.72 16.15
C LYS A 48 7.90 -33.85 16.28
N LEU A 49 7.77 -32.53 16.11
CA LEU A 49 8.84 -31.55 16.34
C LEU A 49 8.61 -30.82 17.65
N GLU A 50 9.70 -30.56 18.36
CA GLU A 50 9.69 -29.72 19.55
C GLU A 50 10.04 -28.28 19.18
N VAL A 51 9.39 -27.32 19.82
CA VAL A 51 9.63 -25.89 19.60
C VAL A 51 11.07 -25.54 20.01
N GLY A 52 11.78 -24.79 19.15
CA GLY A 52 13.17 -24.40 19.32
C GLY A 52 14.18 -25.48 18.89
N GLN A 53 13.73 -26.65 18.44
CA GLN A 53 14.60 -27.72 17.97
C GLN A 53 14.72 -27.70 16.44
N THR A 54 15.95 -27.79 15.95
CA THR A 54 16.24 -28.14 14.55
C THR A 54 16.40 -29.65 14.43
N LYS A 55 15.63 -30.28 13.55
CA LYS A 55 15.65 -31.72 13.29
C LYS A 55 15.99 -31.99 11.83
N LYS A 56 17.03 -32.79 11.60
CA LYS A 56 17.32 -33.36 10.29
C LYS A 56 16.48 -34.61 10.10
N HIS A 57 15.64 -34.61 9.07
CA HIS A 57 14.75 -35.72 8.74
C HIS A 57 15.07 -36.24 7.34
N SER A 58 15.00 -37.56 7.16
CA SER A 58 15.24 -38.20 5.88
C SER A 58 13.98 -38.95 5.46
N CYS A 59 13.34 -38.47 4.40
CA CYS A 59 12.14 -39.07 3.83
C CYS A 59 12.54 -40.04 2.72
N SER A 60 12.05 -41.28 2.76
CA SER A 60 12.15 -42.17 1.60
C SER A 60 11.02 -41.82 0.62
N VAL A 61 11.36 -41.52 -0.63
CA VAL A 61 10.41 -41.23 -1.69
C VAL A 61 10.53 -42.30 -2.77
N GLY A 62 9.43 -43.01 -3.04
CA GLY A 62 9.46 -44.20 -3.90
C GLY A 62 10.25 -45.35 -3.27
N LYS A 63 10.93 -46.15 -4.10
CA LYS A 63 11.60 -47.39 -3.64
C LYS A 63 13.06 -47.20 -3.20
N ALA A 64 13.78 -46.23 -3.77
CA ALA A 64 15.23 -46.12 -3.60
C ALA A 64 15.73 -44.71 -3.24
N THR A 65 14.92 -43.67 -3.50
CA THR A 65 15.35 -42.29 -3.34
C THR A 65 15.12 -41.81 -1.90
N LYS A 66 16.08 -41.04 -1.38
CA LYS A 66 15.96 -40.37 -0.08
C LYS A 66 16.09 -38.87 -0.27
N VAL A 67 15.21 -38.13 0.40
CA VAL A 67 15.25 -36.67 0.48
C VAL A 67 15.59 -36.27 1.90
N HIS A 68 16.61 -35.42 2.05
CA HIS A 68 17.06 -34.91 3.35
C HIS A 68 16.51 -33.50 3.55
N LEU A 69 15.82 -33.30 4.67
CA LEU A 69 15.23 -32.03 5.08
C LEU A 69 15.80 -31.61 6.43
N GLU A 70 16.01 -30.32 6.61
CA GLU A 70 16.26 -29.71 7.90
C GLU A 70 15.04 -28.88 8.28
N MET A 71 14.40 -29.21 9.40
CA MET A 71 13.16 -28.60 9.84
C MET A 71 13.36 -27.98 11.22
N THR A 72 12.90 -26.74 11.38
CA THR A 72 12.92 -26.02 12.66
C THR A 72 11.52 -25.52 12.95
N LEU A 73 11.06 -25.70 14.19
CA LEU A 73 9.79 -25.18 14.66
C LEU A 73 10.04 -24.05 15.65
N GLU A 74 9.49 -22.86 15.40
CA GLU A 74 9.70 -21.67 16.24
C GLU A 74 8.36 -21.03 16.62
N ILE A 75 8.35 -20.31 17.75
CA ILE A 75 7.18 -19.51 18.14
C ILE A 75 7.16 -18.26 17.27
N CYS A 76 6.09 -18.09 16.49
CA CYS A 76 5.88 -16.86 15.73
C CYS A 76 5.50 -15.71 16.68
N THR A 77 6.46 -14.85 17.00
CA THR A 77 6.26 -13.65 17.83
C THR A 77 6.03 -12.39 16.99
N ASN A 78 6.38 -12.43 15.71
CA ASN A 78 6.25 -11.29 14.81
C ASN A 78 4.80 -11.18 14.33
N GLN A 79 4.14 -10.07 14.66
CA GLN A 79 2.78 -9.77 14.21
C GLN A 79 2.84 -8.59 13.24
N ASP A 80 2.39 -8.83 12.01
CA ASP A 80 2.23 -7.76 11.01
C ASP A 80 0.96 -6.93 11.25
N LEU A 81 0.02 -7.47 12.03
CA LEU A 81 -1.24 -6.81 12.36
C LEU A 81 -1.12 -6.03 13.67
N ARG A 82 -1.66 -4.81 13.66
CA ARG A 82 -1.73 -3.95 14.83
C ARG A 82 -3.10 -4.02 15.50
N PHE A 83 -3.15 -4.61 16.69
CA PHE A 83 -4.38 -4.72 17.50
C PHE A 83 -4.46 -3.60 18.55
N SER A 84 -4.90 -2.40 18.16
CA SER A 84 -5.08 -1.29 19.10
C SER A 84 -6.05 -0.24 18.58
N LEU A 85 -6.87 0.31 19.49
CA LEU A 85 -7.80 1.41 19.24
C LEU A 85 -7.12 2.79 19.25
N ALA A 86 -5.88 2.89 19.73
CA ALA A 86 -5.13 4.15 19.73
C ALA A 86 -4.67 4.50 18.29
N LEU A 87 -4.22 5.74 18.09
CA LEU A 87 -3.48 6.12 16.88
C LEU A 87 -2.15 5.35 16.79
N CYS A 88 -1.62 5.17 15.57
CA CYS A 88 -0.27 4.65 15.40
C CYS A 88 0.76 5.71 15.82
N ASP A 89 1.99 5.28 16.13
CA ASP A 89 2.97 6.20 16.71
C ASP A 89 3.40 7.29 15.73
N LYS A 90 3.50 6.97 14.43
CA LYS A 90 3.75 7.96 13.37
C LYS A 90 2.67 9.04 13.31
N GLU A 91 1.41 8.69 13.53
CA GLU A 91 0.33 9.69 13.54
C GLU A 91 0.36 10.53 14.83
N LYS A 92 0.69 9.94 15.99
CA LYS A 92 0.88 10.69 17.24
C LYS A 92 2.00 11.72 17.08
N GLU A 93 3.13 11.30 16.52
CA GLU A 93 4.28 12.16 16.22
C GLU A 93 3.89 13.29 15.27
N PHE A 94 3.22 12.96 14.16
CA PHE A 94 2.70 13.96 13.23
C PHE A 94 1.82 14.99 13.94
N ARG A 95 0.87 14.56 14.77
CA ARG A 95 -0.01 15.47 15.52
C ARG A 95 0.78 16.37 16.46
N GLN A 96 1.77 15.82 17.17
CA GLN A 96 2.60 16.58 18.09
C GLN A 96 3.35 17.70 17.35
N THR A 97 4.00 17.38 16.23
CA THR A 97 4.70 18.38 15.40
C THR A 97 3.73 19.36 14.72
N ARG A 98 2.54 18.89 14.29
CA ARG A 98 1.58 19.71 13.56
C ARG A 98 0.90 20.76 14.45
N LYS A 99 0.71 20.50 15.74
CA LYS A 99 0.06 21.44 16.68
C LYS A 99 0.72 22.82 16.69
N GLU A 100 2.05 22.89 16.70
CA GLU A 100 2.78 24.16 16.70
C GLU A 100 2.51 24.97 15.42
N ARG A 101 2.53 24.28 14.26
CA ARG A 101 2.23 24.90 12.96
C ARG A 101 0.79 25.40 12.89
N VAL A 102 -0.16 24.62 13.42
CA VAL A 102 -1.57 25.02 13.48
C VAL A 102 -1.76 26.22 14.40
N MET A 103 -1.11 26.24 15.57
CA MET A 103 -1.15 27.40 16.47
C MET A 103 -0.69 28.67 15.76
N LEU A 104 0.44 28.61 15.04
CA LEU A 104 0.95 29.74 14.27
C LEU A 104 0.00 30.13 13.13
N GLY A 105 -0.58 29.15 12.43
CA GLY A 105 -1.60 29.37 11.40
C GLY A 105 -2.81 30.12 11.96
N ILE A 106 -3.35 29.68 13.10
CA ILE A 106 -4.50 30.31 13.77
C ILE A 106 -4.17 31.74 14.19
N LYS A 107 -2.99 31.97 14.80
CA LYS A 107 -2.56 33.32 15.20
C LYS A 107 -2.42 34.27 14.01
N LYS A 108 -1.92 33.77 12.88
CA LYS A 108 -1.79 34.54 11.65
C LYS A 108 -3.15 34.82 11.00
N LEU A 109 -4.06 33.85 11.01
CA LEU A 109 -5.38 33.98 10.40
C LEU A 109 -6.31 34.90 11.21
N LEU A 110 -6.17 34.90 12.54
CA LEU A 110 -6.97 35.67 13.49
C LEU A 110 -6.16 36.79 14.16
N ASP A 111 -5.24 37.42 13.41
CA ASP A 111 -4.30 38.42 13.92
C ASP A 111 -4.96 39.67 14.55
N MET A 112 -6.19 39.99 14.16
CA MET A 112 -6.99 41.07 14.72
C MET A 112 -7.65 40.74 16.06
N GLU A 113 -7.66 39.47 16.47
CA GLU A 113 -8.27 39.04 17.74
C GLU A 113 -7.41 39.40 18.95
N LYS A 114 -8.06 39.58 20.11
CA LYS A 114 -7.33 39.86 21.35
C LYS A 114 -6.46 38.64 21.72
N PRO A 115 -5.20 38.83 22.17
CA PRO A 115 -4.29 37.72 22.48
C PRO A 115 -4.86 36.66 23.44
N ARG A 116 -5.74 37.06 24.36
CA ARG A 116 -6.43 36.15 25.29
C ARG A 116 -7.39 35.15 24.64
N PHE A 117 -7.78 35.35 23.38
CA PHE A 117 -8.65 34.45 22.61
C PHE A 117 -7.87 33.59 21.62
N LEU A 118 -6.55 33.78 21.52
CA LEU A 118 -5.67 32.99 20.68
C LEU A 118 -4.98 31.90 21.50
N PRO A 119 -4.71 30.71 20.92
CA PRO A 119 -4.04 29.64 21.65
C PRO A 119 -2.67 30.09 22.16
N SER A 120 -2.44 29.97 23.45
CA SER A 120 -1.20 30.31 24.12
C SER A 120 -0.24 29.13 24.22
N SER A 121 -0.78 27.90 24.18
CA SER A 121 -0.02 26.65 24.18
C SER A 121 -0.56 25.62 23.15
N PRO A 122 0.24 24.60 22.75
CA PRO A 122 -0.19 23.54 21.85
C PRO A 122 -1.41 22.72 22.31
N GLU A 123 -1.71 22.72 23.61
CA GLU A 123 -2.83 21.99 24.21
C GLU A 123 -4.18 22.68 23.96
N GLU A 124 -4.17 24.00 23.77
CA GLU A 124 -5.36 24.81 23.46
C GLU A 124 -5.72 24.78 21.96
N VAL A 125 -4.86 24.18 21.13
CA VAL A 125 -5.04 24.15 19.67
C VAL A 125 -6.16 23.19 19.27
N PRO A 126 -7.22 23.65 18.58
CA PRO A 126 -8.27 22.78 18.10
C PRO A 126 -7.77 21.88 16.96
N VAL A 127 -8.30 20.67 16.90
CA VAL A 127 -8.06 19.76 15.78
C VAL A 127 -9.07 20.06 14.69
N ILE A 128 -8.60 20.60 13.56
CA ILE A 128 -9.44 20.99 12.42
C ILE A 128 -9.25 19.97 11.30
N ALA A 129 -10.36 19.49 10.71
CA ALA A 129 -10.34 18.56 9.60
C ALA A 129 -11.09 19.13 8.40
N ILE A 130 -10.50 18.98 7.21
CA ILE A 130 -11.13 19.28 5.92
C ILE A 130 -11.67 17.96 5.36
N ALA A 131 -12.94 17.92 4.98
CA ALA A 131 -13.59 16.73 4.46
C ALA A 131 -14.08 16.93 3.02
N GLY A 132 -13.58 16.12 2.09
CA GLY A 132 -13.99 16.07 0.69
C GLY A 132 -14.95 14.91 0.41
N SER A 133 -16.02 15.16 -0.34
CA SER A 133 -17.06 14.16 -0.65
C SER A 133 -16.77 13.36 -1.92
N GLY A 134 -17.60 12.34 -2.17
CA GLY A 134 -17.60 11.60 -3.43
C GLY A 134 -18.35 12.31 -4.56
N GLY A 135 -18.15 11.84 -5.79
CA GLY A 135 -18.83 12.40 -6.97
C GLY A 135 -17.98 12.47 -8.23
N GLY A 136 -16.99 11.60 -8.38
CA GLY A 136 -16.11 11.54 -9.55
C GLY A 136 -15.41 12.87 -9.84
N PHE A 137 -15.28 13.21 -11.13
CA PHE A 137 -14.60 14.44 -11.56
C PHE A 137 -15.25 15.73 -11.01
N ARG A 138 -16.57 15.74 -10.77
CA ARG A 138 -17.24 16.89 -10.15
C ARG A 138 -16.71 17.15 -8.76
N ALA A 139 -16.62 16.11 -7.92
CA ALA A 139 -16.07 16.23 -6.58
C ALA A 139 -14.58 16.59 -6.62
N MET A 140 -13.81 15.99 -7.54
CA MET A 140 -12.39 16.29 -7.72
C MET A 140 -12.14 17.76 -8.06
N VAL A 141 -12.80 18.30 -9.09
CA VAL A 141 -12.62 19.70 -9.54
C VAL A 141 -13.16 20.69 -8.51
N GLY A 142 -14.30 20.39 -7.89
CA GLY A 142 -14.83 21.20 -6.79
C GLY A 142 -13.86 21.26 -5.61
N PHE A 143 -13.31 20.12 -5.20
CA PHE A 143 -12.35 20.05 -4.11
C PHE A 143 -11.01 20.70 -4.46
N ALA A 144 -10.60 20.70 -5.73
CA ALA A 144 -9.44 21.44 -6.21
C ALA A 144 -9.59 22.95 -5.97
N GLY A 145 -10.76 23.51 -6.30
CA GLY A 145 -11.08 24.93 -6.03
C GLY A 145 -11.10 25.26 -4.55
N VAL A 146 -11.71 24.38 -3.73
CA VAL A 146 -11.73 24.52 -2.26
C VAL A 146 -10.30 24.53 -1.70
N MET A 147 -9.46 23.58 -2.10
CA MET A 147 -8.10 23.48 -1.60
C MET A 147 -7.23 24.66 -2.02
N LYS A 148 -7.48 25.26 -3.20
CA LYS A 148 -6.87 26.55 -3.56
C LYS A 148 -7.27 27.67 -2.61
N ALA A 149 -8.56 27.85 -2.36
CA ALA A 149 -9.04 28.89 -1.46
C ALA A 149 -8.50 28.70 -0.03
N LEU A 150 -8.48 27.48 0.48
CA LEU A 150 -7.95 27.16 1.81
C LEU A 150 -6.43 27.38 1.91
N PHE A 151 -5.69 27.08 0.84
CA PHE A 151 -4.25 27.34 0.78
C PHE A 151 -3.94 28.83 0.74
N GLU A 152 -4.58 29.59 -0.16
CA GLU A 152 -4.32 31.03 -0.34
C GLU A 152 -4.79 31.86 0.86
N SER A 153 -5.83 31.44 1.58
CA SER A 153 -6.31 32.10 2.79
C SER A 153 -5.53 31.77 4.07
N GLY A 154 -4.64 30.77 4.03
CA GLY A 154 -3.94 30.26 5.23
C GLY A 154 -4.79 29.37 6.14
N VAL A 155 -6.05 29.09 5.79
CA VAL A 155 -6.90 28.16 6.55
C VAL A 155 -6.33 26.73 6.52
N LEU A 156 -5.68 26.33 5.42
CA LEU A 156 -5.04 25.01 5.32
C LEU A 156 -3.91 24.85 6.35
N ASP A 157 -3.20 25.91 6.69
CA ASP A 157 -2.16 25.88 7.73
C ASP A 157 -2.74 25.62 9.13
N CYS A 158 -4.02 25.92 9.32
CA CYS A 158 -4.77 25.65 10.55
C CYS A 158 -5.32 24.21 10.62
N ALA A 159 -5.34 23.46 9.50
CA ALA A 159 -5.90 22.12 9.48
C ALA A 159 -4.90 21.06 9.98
N THR A 160 -5.39 20.08 10.73
CA THR A 160 -4.64 18.86 11.11
C THR A 160 -4.82 17.77 10.07
N TYR A 161 -6.05 17.61 9.55
CA TYR A 161 -6.40 16.51 8.66
C TYR A 161 -7.06 16.99 7.36
N VAL A 162 -6.78 16.27 6.28
CA VAL A 162 -7.56 16.31 5.03
C VAL A 162 -8.04 14.90 4.77
N ALA A 163 -9.36 14.69 4.84
CA ALA A 163 -10.01 13.43 4.56
C ALA A 163 -10.82 13.53 3.27
N GLY A 164 -10.92 12.43 2.53
CA GLY A 164 -11.73 12.39 1.31
C GLY A 164 -12.15 10.97 0.94
N LEU A 165 -13.21 10.87 0.14
CA LEU A 165 -13.65 9.60 -0.46
C LEU A 165 -13.99 9.78 -1.94
N SER A 166 -13.81 8.73 -2.74
CA SER A 166 -14.10 8.74 -4.19
C SER A 166 -13.45 9.95 -4.90
N GLY A 167 -14.20 10.81 -5.60
CA GLY A 167 -13.64 11.89 -6.42
C GLY A 167 -12.68 12.85 -5.68
N SER A 168 -12.93 13.17 -4.41
CA SER A 168 -11.98 14.00 -3.64
C SER A 168 -10.63 13.30 -3.40
N THR A 169 -10.58 11.96 -3.32
CA THR A 169 -9.29 11.25 -3.16
C THR A 169 -8.43 11.38 -4.41
N TRP A 170 -9.04 11.47 -5.59
CA TRP A 170 -8.30 11.68 -6.84
C TRP A 170 -7.55 13.03 -6.84
N TYR A 171 -8.20 14.07 -6.32
CA TYR A 171 -7.54 15.37 -6.14
C TYR A 171 -6.46 15.31 -5.06
N MET A 172 -6.74 14.69 -3.92
CA MET A 172 -5.75 14.50 -2.84
C MET A 172 -4.50 13.79 -3.37
N THR A 173 -4.66 12.68 -4.08
CA THR A 173 -3.54 11.97 -4.72
C THR A 173 -2.81 12.86 -5.71
N THR A 174 -3.53 13.62 -6.56
CA THR A 174 -2.89 14.54 -7.52
C THR A 174 -2.05 15.62 -6.84
N LEU A 175 -2.57 16.20 -5.76
CA LEU A 175 -1.92 17.27 -4.99
C LEU A 175 -0.71 16.74 -4.20
N TYR A 176 -0.93 15.75 -3.33
CA TYR A 176 0.12 15.21 -2.45
C TYR A 176 1.21 14.43 -3.21
N SER A 177 0.94 13.96 -4.43
CA SER A 177 1.96 13.35 -5.31
C SER A 177 2.76 14.34 -6.14
N HIS A 178 2.38 15.63 -6.14
CA HIS A 178 3.08 16.61 -6.93
C HIS A 178 4.46 16.89 -6.30
N PRO A 179 5.58 16.74 -7.04
CA PRO A 179 6.93 16.81 -6.47
C PRO A 179 7.26 18.15 -5.83
N ASP A 180 6.68 19.23 -6.36
CA ASP A 180 6.90 20.57 -5.82
C ASP A 180 5.92 20.96 -4.70
N PHE A 181 4.91 20.15 -4.37
CA PHE A 181 4.02 20.47 -3.24
C PHE A 181 4.78 20.26 -1.92
N PRO A 182 4.72 21.20 -0.95
CA PRO A 182 3.84 22.38 -0.86
C PRO A 182 4.42 23.70 -1.40
N ASN A 183 5.64 23.73 -1.92
CA ASN A 183 6.25 24.95 -2.47
C ASN A 183 5.46 25.51 -3.66
N ARG A 184 4.98 24.62 -4.52
CA ARG A 184 4.01 24.90 -5.57
C ARG A 184 2.62 24.60 -5.05
N GLY A 185 1.80 25.63 -4.92
CA GLY A 185 0.47 25.52 -4.34
C GLY A 185 -0.60 24.99 -5.30
N PRO A 186 -1.84 24.79 -4.79
CA PRO A 186 -2.98 24.34 -5.60
C PRO A 186 -3.27 25.20 -6.82
N LYS A 187 -2.98 26.50 -6.82
CA LYS A 187 -3.21 27.37 -7.98
C LYS A 187 -2.56 26.82 -9.27
N ASP A 188 -1.28 26.46 -9.18
CA ASP A 188 -0.54 25.99 -10.35
C ASP A 188 -0.83 24.52 -10.65
N ILE A 189 -0.97 23.69 -9.62
CA ILE A 189 -1.31 22.27 -9.76
C ILE A 189 -2.71 22.11 -10.37
N ASN A 190 -3.67 22.97 -10.01
CA ASN A 190 -5.01 22.98 -10.60
C ASN A 190 -4.98 23.40 -12.07
N SER A 191 -4.01 24.22 -12.48
CA SER A 191 -3.83 24.58 -13.88
C SER A 191 -3.34 23.38 -14.70
N GLU A 192 -2.44 22.55 -14.13
CA GLU A 192 -2.09 21.26 -14.73
C GLU A 192 -3.32 20.34 -14.78
N LEU A 193 -4.05 20.20 -13.68
CA LEU A 193 -5.25 19.37 -13.60
C LEU A 193 -6.27 19.77 -14.68
N MET A 194 -6.54 21.07 -14.85
CA MET A 194 -7.44 21.58 -15.88
C MET A 194 -7.02 21.12 -17.27
N ASN A 195 -5.72 21.23 -17.60
CA ASN A 195 -5.21 20.78 -18.90
C ASN A 195 -5.40 19.27 -19.09
N ARG A 196 -5.17 18.47 -18.04
CA ARG A 196 -5.39 17.01 -18.08
C ARG A 196 -6.85 16.65 -18.35
N VAL A 197 -7.78 17.24 -17.60
CA VAL A 197 -9.21 16.88 -17.67
C VAL A 197 -9.96 17.53 -18.84
N SER A 198 -9.37 18.55 -19.47
CA SER A 198 -9.93 19.16 -20.69
C SER A 198 -9.85 18.22 -21.90
N SER A 199 -8.92 17.26 -21.88
CA SER A 199 -8.81 16.22 -22.89
C SER A 199 -9.83 15.11 -22.62
N ASN A 200 -10.46 14.56 -23.66
CA ASN A 200 -11.43 13.48 -23.49
C ASN A 200 -10.75 12.25 -22.87
N PRO A 201 -11.12 11.83 -21.64
CA PRO A 201 -10.49 10.68 -20.97
C PRO A 201 -10.63 9.38 -21.76
N LEU A 202 -11.66 9.26 -22.61
CA LEU A 202 -11.86 8.10 -23.48
C LEU A 202 -10.75 7.94 -24.52
N ARG A 203 -9.96 8.98 -24.80
CA ARG A 203 -8.77 8.90 -25.66
C ARG A 203 -7.65 8.07 -25.03
N LEU A 204 -7.66 7.88 -23.71
CA LEU A 204 -6.68 7.02 -23.01
C LEU A 204 -7.00 5.52 -23.14
N LEU A 205 -8.19 5.17 -23.67
CA LEU A 205 -8.51 3.80 -24.06
C LEU A 205 -7.89 3.42 -25.43
N MET A 206 -7.02 4.26 -26.00
CA MET A 206 -6.36 3.94 -27.26
C MET A 206 -5.39 2.75 -27.13
N PRO A 207 -5.24 1.92 -28.19
CA PRO A 207 -4.54 0.64 -28.13
C PRO A 207 -3.09 0.69 -27.60
N GLN A 208 -2.38 1.79 -27.83
CA GLN A 208 -0.98 1.98 -27.42
C GLN A 208 -0.79 2.01 -25.88
N HIS A 209 -1.80 2.47 -25.13
CA HIS A 209 -1.75 2.54 -23.66
C HIS A 209 -2.15 1.23 -22.99
N VAL A 210 -2.98 0.43 -23.67
CA VAL A 210 -3.49 -0.85 -23.18
C VAL A 210 -2.36 -1.89 -23.04
N THR A 211 -1.31 -1.85 -23.85
CA THR A 211 -0.19 -2.81 -23.75
C THR A 211 0.59 -2.66 -22.44
N ASN A 212 0.80 -1.43 -21.97
CA ASN A 212 1.48 -1.17 -20.70
C ASN A 212 0.64 -1.63 -19.51
N TYR A 213 -0.68 -1.48 -19.62
CA TYR A 213 -1.63 -1.97 -18.62
C TYR A 213 -1.56 -3.49 -18.53
N ILE A 214 -1.59 -4.18 -19.67
CA ILE A 214 -1.50 -5.63 -19.76
C ILE A 214 -0.24 -6.12 -19.04
N GLN A 215 0.93 -5.54 -19.31
CA GLN A 215 2.16 -5.95 -18.64
C GLN A 215 2.12 -5.76 -17.12
N ALA A 216 1.65 -4.60 -16.63
CA ALA A 216 1.54 -4.35 -15.19
C ALA A 216 0.57 -5.32 -14.50
N LEU A 217 -0.56 -5.61 -15.15
CA LEU A 217 -1.56 -6.57 -14.64
C LEU A 217 -1.04 -8.01 -14.67
N TRP A 218 -0.29 -8.39 -15.72
CA TRP A 218 0.34 -9.70 -15.79
C TRP A 218 1.38 -9.88 -14.68
N THR A 219 2.20 -8.88 -14.40
CA THR A 219 3.14 -8.93 -13.27
C THR A 219 2.42 -9.14 -11.94
N LYS A 220 1.34 -8.40 -11.69
CA LYS A 220 0.49 -8.56 -10.49
C LYS A 220 -0.13 -9.97 -10.41
N LYS A 221 -0.64 -10.47 -11.52
CA LYS A 221 -1.25 -11.82 -11.60
C LYS A 221 -0.20 -12.92 -11.40
N ALA A 222 0.97 -12.78 -12.02
CA ALA A 222 2.08 -13.70 -11.91
C ALA A 222 2.64 -13.75 -10.49
N SER A 223 2.58 -12.65 -9.73
CA SER A 223 2.91 -12.62 -8.30
C SER A 223 1.80 -13.15 -7.38
N GLY A 224 0.78 -13.83 -7.93
CA GLY A 224 -0.30 -14.44 -7.16
C GLY A 224 -1.37 -13.47 -6.65
N GLN A 225 -1.33 -12.19 -7.03
CA GLN A 225 -2.35 -11.22 -6.61
C GLN A 225 -3.53 -11.19 -7.60
N PRO A 226 -4.78 -11.04 -7.11
CA PRO A 226 -5.94 -10.96 -7.98
C PRO A 226 -5.95 -9.66 -8.78
N VAL A 227 -6.34 -9.76 -10.05
CA VAL A 227 -6.58 -8.63 -10.95
C VAL A 227 -8.09 -8.50 -11.17
N THR A 228 -8.59 -7.28 -11.04
CA THR A 228 -10.01 -6.94 -11.18
C THR A 228 -10.20 -5.74 -12.10
N PHE A 229 -11.45 -5.41 -12.44
CA PHE A 229 -11.77 -4.20 -13.20
C PHE A 229 -11.25 -2.91 -12.52
N THR A 230 -11.18 -2.91 -11.18
CA THR A 230 -10.65 -1.78 -10.41
C THR A 230 -9.20 -1.48 -10.75
N ASP A 231 -8.39 -2.49 -11.10
CA ASP A 231 -7.00 -2.26 -11.51
C ASP A 231 -6.92 -1.51 -12.84
N ILE A 232 -7.74 -1.89 -13.82
CA ILE A 232 -7.83 -1.21 -15.12
C ILE A 232 -8.33 0.23 -14.93
N PHE A 233 -9.40 0.40 -14.14
CA PHE A 233 -9.93 1.72 -13.82
C PHE A 233 -8.91 2.60 -13.08
N GLY A 234 -8.16 2.04 -12.12
CA GLY A 234 -7.11 2.73 -11.40
C GLY A 234 -5.99 3.22 -12.32
N MET A 235 -5.59 2.41 -13.30
CA MET A 235 -4.61 2.81 -14.32
C MET A 235 -5.13 3.94 -15.22
N LEU A 236 -6.39 3.87 -15.66
CA LEU A 236 -7.02 4.93 -16.46
C LEU A 236 -7.05 6.27 -15.70
N ILE A 237 -7.47 6.25 -14.43
CA ILE A 237 -7.47 7.45 -13.58
C ILE A 237 -6.03 7.95 -13.36
N GLY A 238 -5.08 7.05 -13.11
CA GLY A 238 -3.67 7.38 -12.96
C GLY A 238 -3.10 8.06 -14.21
N GLU A 239 -3.30 7.50 -15.39
CA GLU A 239 -2.80 8.09 -16.64
C GLU A 239 -3.49 9.43 -16.97
N THR A 240 -4.75 9.59 -16.57
CA THR A 240 -5.45 10.87 -16.74
C THR A 240 -4.83 11.95 -15.85
N LEU A 241 -4.62 11.65 -14.57
CA LEU A 241 -4.34 12.68 -13.56
C LEU A 241 -2.84 12.84 -13.26
N ILE A 242 -2.09 11.74 -13.30
CA ILE A 242 -0.70 11.65 -12.85
C ILE A 242 0.20 10.80 -13.79
N PRO A 243 0.13 10.96 -15.13
CA PRO A 243 0.79 10.05 -16.09
C PRO A 243 2.31 9.97 -15.94
N ALA A 244 2.97 11.05 -15.51
CA ALA A 244 4.42 11.08 -15.30
C ALA A 244 4.87 10.38 -14.00
N ARG A 245 3.93 9.95 -13.16
CA ARG A 245 4.21 9.47 -11.79
C ARG A 245 3.33 8.29 -11.36
N MET A 246 3.02 7.41 -12.32
CA MET A 246 2.23 6.18 -12.15
C MET A 246 2.80 5.19 -11.11
N HIS A 247 4.07 5.32 -10.75
CA HIS A 247 4.75 4.44 -9.79
C HIS A 247 4.61 4.89 -8.33
N ILE A 248 4.03 6.06 -8.07
CA ILE A 248 3.85 6.58 -6.71
C ILE A 248 2.93 5.68 -5.91
N LYS A 249 3.29 5.49 -4.63
CA LYS A 249 2.57 4.66 -3.66
C LYS A 249 2.08 5.53 -2.51
N LEU A 250 1.11 5.02 -1.75
CA LEU A 250 0.66 5.64 -0.50
C LEU A 250 1.80 5.87 0.50
N SER A 251 2.81 4.99 0.51
CA SER A 251 3.99 5.11 1.37
C SER A 251 4.98 6.20 0.94
N GLY A 252 4.79 6.81 -0.24
CA GLY A 252 5.64 7.87 -0.77
C GLY A 252 5.19 9.29 -0.39
N PHE A 253 4.13 9.41 0.40
CA PHE A 253 3.61 10.67 0.93
C PHE A 253 4.09 10.92 2.36
#